data_AF-A0A5C5TIQ0-F1
#
_entry.id   AF-A0A5C5TIQ0-F1
#
_cell.length_a   1.000
_cell.length_b   1.000
_cell.length_c   1.000
_cell.angle_alpha   90.00
_cell.angle_beta   90.00
_cell.angle_gamma   90.00
#
_symmetry.space_group_name_H-M   'P 1'
#
loop_
_entity.id
_entity.type
_entity.pdbx_description
1 polymer ?
#
loop_
_entity_poly.entity_id
_entity_poly.type
_entity_poly.pdbx_seq_one_letter_code
_entity_poly.pdbx_strand_id
1 'polypeptide(L)'
;MNDESPSGVDKRPDAPVANDTPAPQWLTPSPEAQPAAASDTPPIPRDGGFAHSQGFARNYVPPPSHAPPPGYPPPTGAPATPGAATVGYVHPGYAMPPGYAGAPPGYPPYGTPVAYAPPIHVNPPTRLTYDGKLGELYLVYLRSLLLTLLTLGVYRFWGRTRVRRYLWSHFKAFDDRFEYRGRGIELFLGFLTGLGFLMVIGGLVLGALWLFARETLLQEVDATDVATWLLLLAGYPLLAVGRYAGLRYKLTRTRWRGIRSGLEGSAWKFGGISVGLGLVNGLSGQLMTPVLDVALAKYRLQNLTFGTVRFGFAGQAGDIYGRFIGFYFLNILAWLVLVGIVVAIVGGLSGVIDRLGGWETLMDKITHPTPLVILIMVLVALAFYSLIGLVILPLRCWYQAYLLRYLVSRTWFGRMQFVSGVTTGQMWGFLVLNWIILVFTLGFGWPWVLHRTARLIADQLWIYGEIDAAAVAQALGQGPAVGEGLLDLFDTGIV
;
A
#
# COMPACT_ATOMS: atom_id res chain seq x y z
N MET A 1 -21.89 -74.71 -31.93
CA MET A 1 -21.17 -75.27 -33.08
C MET A 1 -20.69 -74.06 -33.88
N ASN A 2 -19.41 -73.72 -33.66
CA ASN A 2 -18.45 -72.98 -34.50
C ASN A 2 -18.84 -71.57 -35.01
N ASP A 3 -18.16 -70.52 -34.54
CA ASP A 3 -16.94 -69.88 -35.14
C ASP A 3 -17.31 -69.08 -36.41
N GLU A 4 -16.97 -67.80 -36.61
CA GLU A 4 -15.65 -67.17 -36.52
C GLU A 4 -15.79 -65.62 -36.58
N SER A 5 -14.84 -64.91 -35.94
CA SER A 5 -14.51 -63.47 -36.10
C SER A 5 -13.63 -63.24 -37.36
N PRO A 6 -13.07 -62.04 -37.74
CA PRO A 6 -13.00 -60.71 -37.08
C PRO A 6 -13.11 -59.46 -38.04
N SER A 7 -12.80 -58.28 -37.46
CA SER A 7 -12.47 -56.95 -38.05
C SER A 7 -13.62 -55.94 -38.06
N GLY A 8 -13.54 -54.73 -37.49
CA GLY A 8 -12.45 -53.99 -36.87
C GLY A 8 -12.56 -52.53 -37.29
N VAL A 9 -13.38 -51.71 -36.63
CA VAL A 9 -13.35 -50.23 -36.79
C VAL A 9 -13.73 -49.53 -35.48
N ASP A 10 -12.79 -48.68 -35.08
CA ASP A 10 -12.77 -47.58 -34.11
C ASP A 10 -14.14 -46.91 -33.79
N LYS A 11 -14.52 -46.87 -32.50
CA LYS A 11 -15.62 -46.04 -31.97
C LYS A 11 -15.04 -44.99 -31.01
N ARG A 12 -14.81 -43.77 -31.52
CA ARG A 12 -14.70 -42.55 -30.70
C ARG A 12 -16.10 -42.09 -30.28
N PRO A 13 -16.32 -41.67 -29.03
CA PRO A 13 -17.56 -41.03 -28.61
C PRO A 13 -17.62 -39.54 -29.00
N ASP A 14 -18.86 -39.09 -29.14
CA ASP A 14 -19.32 -37.87 -29.79
C ASP A 14 -18.85 -36.54 -29.18
N ALA A 15 -18.84 -35.51 -30.03
CA ALA A 15 -18.53 -34.13 -29.68
C ALA A 15 -19.58 -33.53 -28.71
N PRO A 16 -19.18 -32.65 -27.77
CA PRO A 16 -20.12 -32.04 -26.84
C PRO A 16 -20.95 -30.95 -27.51
N VAL A 17 -22.27 -31.10 -27.36
CA VAL A 17 -23.34 -30.16 -27.70
C VAL A 17 -23.10 -28.80 -27.07
N ALA A 18 -23.23 -27.73 -27.87
CA ALA A 18 -23.15 -26.35 -27.41
C ALA A 18 -24.30 -26.05 -26.44
N ASN A 19 -23.98 -25.67 -25.20
CA ASN A 19 -24.93 -25.19 -24.22
C ASN A 19 -25.16 -23.70 -24.46
N ASP A 20 -26.29 -23.35 -25.10
CA ASP A 20 -26.78 -21.97 -25.23
C ASP A 20 -27.18 -21.45 -23.83
N THR A 21 -26.20 -20.95 -23.10
CA THR A 21 -26.42 -20.18 -21.88
C THR A 21 -26.50 -18.72 -22.30
N PRO A 22 -27.61 -17.99 -22.07
CA PRO A 22 -27.70 -16.60 -22.48
C PRO A 22 -26.61 -15.78 -21.78
N ALA A 23 -25.95 -14.91 -22.55
CA ALA A 23 -24.92 -14.02 -22.05
C ALA A 23 -25.49 -13.17 -20.88
N PRO A 24 -24.72 -12.95 -19.80
CA PRO A 24 -25.23 -12.24 -18.63
C PRO A 24 -25.58 -10.79 -18.96
N GLN A 25 -26.73 -10.32 -18.47
CA GLN A 25 -27.41 -9.05 -18.79
C GLN A 25 -26.58 -7.75 -18.62
N TRP A 26 -25.37 -7.80 -18.07
CA TRP A 26 -24.48 -6.63 -17.96
C TRP A 26 -23.73 -6.30 -19.26
N LEU A 27 -23.90 -7.10 -20.32
CA LEU A 27 -23.41 -6.80 -21.68
C LEU A 27 -24.28 -5.78 -22.43
N THR A 28 -25.48 -5.48 -21.91
CA THR A 28 -26.36 -4.43 -22.43
C THR A 28 -26.35 -3.24 -21.47
N PRO A 29 -25.99 -2.02 -21.92
CA PRO A 29 -26.07 -0.84 -21.07
C PRO A 29 -27.56 -0.55 -20.73
N SER A 30 -27.91 -0.63 -19.44
CA SER A 30 -29.23 -0.18 -18.96
C SER A 30 -29.31 1.34 -18.99
N PRO A 31 -30.42 1.93 -19.50
CA PRO A 31 -30.66 3.36 -19.38
C PRO A 31 -31.20 3.72 -17.98
N GLU A 32 -30.62 4.79 -17.42
CA GLU A 32 -31.09 5.61 -16.29
C GLU A 32 -30.87 5.15 -14.83
N ALA A 33 -30.02 5.90 -14.11
CA ALA A 33 -30.43 6.85 -13.07
C ALA A 33 -29.20 7.63 -12.55
N GLN A 34 -29.07 8.90 -12.90
CA GLN A 34 -28.04 9.81 -12.38
C GLN A 34 -28.41 10.31 -10.97
N PRO A 35 -27.57 10.09 -9.93
CA PRO A 35 -27.69 10.82 -8.67
C PRO A 35 -26.94 12.17 -8.73
N ALA A 36 -27.40 13.11 -7.90
CA ALA A 36 -27.11 14.53 -7.91
C ALA A 36 -25.63 14.97 -7.92
N ALA A 37 -25.39 16.08 -8.63
CA ALA A 37 -24.12 16.69 -8.97
C ALA A 37 -23.22 17.05 -7.77
N ALA A 38 -22.09 16.36 -7.67
CA ALA A 38 -20.92 16.78 -6.88
C ALA A 38 -19.76 17.06 -7.84
N SER A 39 -19.74 18.26 -8.44
CA SER A 39 -18.72 18.75 -9.39
C SER A 39 -17.99 17.61 -10.13
N ASP A 40 -18.65 17.04 -11.13
CA ASP A 40 -18.20 15.85 -11.88
C ASP A 40 -16.98 16.10 -12.78
N THR A 41 -16.36 17.27 -12.70
CA THR A 41 -15.11 17.53 -13.39
C THR A 41 -13.97 16.72 -12.76
N PRO A 42 -13.30 15.84 -13.52
CA PRO A 42 -12.07 15.21 -13.06
C PRO A 42 -11.04 16.28 -12.67
N PRO A 43 -10.29 16.10 -11.57
CA PRO A 43 -9.24 17.03 -11.21
C PRO A 43 -8.22 17.02 -12.35
N ILE A 44 -8.03 18.16 -13.02
CA ILE A 44 -6.87 18.40 -13.86
C ILE A 44 -5.66 18.27 -12.93
N PRO A 45 -4.75 17.29 -13.12
CA PRO A 45 -3.61 17.11 -12.25
C PRO A 45 -2.74 18.37 -12.34
N ARG A 46 -2.76 19.17 -11.27
CA ARG A 46 -2.07 20.48 -11.18
C ARG A 46 -0.55 20.41 -11.36
N ASP A 47 0.01 19.22 -11.21
CA ASP A 47 1.45 18.94 -11.28
C ASP A 47 1.90 18.44 -12.67
N GLY A 48 1.13 18.73 -13.71
CA GLY A 48 1.39 18.20 -15.05
C GLY A 48 1.06 16.71 -15.17
N GLY A 49 0.18 16.15 -14.35
CA GLY A 49 -0.22 14.73 -14.45
C GLY A 49 -1.00 14.40 -15.74
N PHE A 50 -1.65 15.38 -16.38
CA PHE A 50 -2.04 15.24 -17.80
C PHE A 50 -0.84 15.50 -18.72
N ALA A 51 0.04 16.46 -18.46
CA ALA A 51 1.18 16.77 -19.34
C ALA A 51 2.32 15.72 -19.33
N HIS A 52 2.44 14.89 -18.30
CA HIS A 52 3.43 13.81 -18.17
C HIS A 52 2.84 12.43 -18.44
N SER A 53 1.51 12.26 -18.39
CA SER A 53 0.83 11.08 -18.96
C SER A 53 0.55 11.27 -20.45
N GLN A 54 0.13 12.47 -20.89
CA GLN A 54 0.00 12.84 -22.30
C GLN A 54 1.32 13.26 -22.96
N GLY A 55 2.32 13.74 -22.21
CA GLY A 55 3.69 13.92 -22.73
C GLY A 55 4.38 12.59 -23.00
N PHE A 56 3.95 11.52 -22.31
CA PHE A 56 4.27 10.14 -22.64
C PHE A 56 3.52 9.62 -23.88
N ALA A 57 2.46 10.30 -24.33
CA ALA A 57 1.74 9.96 -25.55
C ALA A 57 2.14 10.84 -26.74
N ARG A 58 2.61 12.08 -26.51
CA ARG A 58 3.01 13.01 -27.58
C ARG A 58 4.49 12.95 -27.95
N ASN A 59 5.41 12.74 -26.99
CA ASN A 59 6.86 12.81 -27.23
C ASN A 59 7.67 11.63 -26.65
N TYR A 60 7.01 10.55 -26.21
CA TYR A 60 7.72 9.33 -25.86
C TYR A 60 8.05 8.55 -27.13
N VAL A 61 9.32 8.60 -27.53
CA VAL A 61 9.89 7.58 -28.40
C VAL A 61 10.27 6.41 -27.50
N PRO A 62 9.57 5.27 -27.54
CA PRO A 62 10.01 4.10 -26.79
C PRO A 62 11.46 3.77 -27.21
N PRO A 63 12.35 3.43 -26.26
CA PRO A 63 13.60 2.75 -26.59
C PRO A 63 13.30 1.58 -27.55
N PRO A 64 14.20 1.18 -28.47
CA PRO A 64 13.93 0.13 -29.46
C PRO A 64 13.38 -1.18 -28.87
N SER A 65 13.62 -1.44 -27.57
CA SER A 65 13.07 -2.55 -26.78
C SER A 65 11.58 -2.41 -26.37
N HIS A 66 10.92 -1.31 -26.70
CA HIS A 66 9.59 -0.92 -26.23
C HIS A 66 8.63 -0.49 -27.36
N ALA A 67 9.01 -0.68 -28.62
CA ALA A 67 8.08 -0.56 -29.74
C ALA A 67 7.09 -1.75 -29.75
N PRO A 68 5.82 -1.55 -30.15
CA PRO A 68 4.91 -2.67 -30.37
C PRO A 68 5.49 -3.62 -31.43
N PRO A 69 5.31 -4.94 -31.30
CA PRO A 69 5.77 -5.88 -32.31
C PRO A 69 5.14 -5.55 -33.68
N PRO A 70 5.90 -5.69 -34.78
CA PRO A 70 5.40 -5.38 -36.12
C PRO A 70 4.20 -6.27 -36.42
N GLY A 71 3.02 -5.66 -36.58
CA GLY A 71 1.74 -6.37 -36.78
C GLY A 71 0.53 -5.75 -36.10
N TYR A 72 0.70 -4.74 -35.23
CA TYR A 72 -0.43 -3.94 -34.75
C TYR A 72 -0.92 -3.03 -35.89
N PRO A 73 -2.16 -3.18 -36.39
CA PRO A 73 -2.64 -2.29 -37.45
C PRO A 73 -2.78 -0.87 -36.89
N PRO A 74 -2.25 0.15 -37.57
CA PRO A 74 -2.58 1.54 -37.24
C PRO A 74 -4.09 1.78 -37.47
N PRO A 75 -4.70 2.76 -36.79
CA PRO A 75 -6.07 3.15 -37.06
C PRO A 75 -6.23 3.40 -38.56
N THR A 76 -7.21 2.74 -39.15
CA THR A 76 -7.56 2.84 -40.57
C THR A 76 -7.66 4.31 -40.97
N GLY A 77 -6.69 4.82 -41.74
CA GLY A 77 -6.71 6.23 -42.15
C GLY A 77 -5.44 6.86 -42.71
N ALA A 78 -4.29 6.17 -42.87
CA ALA A 78 -3.12 6.77 -43.53
C ALA A 78 -2.36 5.75 -44.40
N PRO A 79 -1.93 6.13 -45.63
CA PRO A 79 -1.30 5.21 -46.58
C PRO A 79 0.12 4.83 -46.15
N ALA A 80 0.41 3.53 -46.14
CA ALA A 80 1.71 2.95 -45.78
C ALA A 80 2.69 2.92 -46.97
N THR A 81 3.98 3.10 -46.70
CA THR A 81 5.10 2.77 -47.61
C THR A 81 5.89 1.60 -47.02
N PRO A 82 6.33 0.59 -47.80
CA PRO A 82 6.88 -0.66 -47.25
C PRO A 82 8.42 -0.68 -47.17
N GLY A 83 8.95 -1.26 -46.08
CA GLY A 83 10.30 -1.84 -46.04
C GLY A 83 11.09 -1.58 -44.76
N ALA A 84 11.10 -2.52 -43.82
CA ALA A 84 12.24 -2.80 -42.93
C ALA A 84 11.98 -4.08 -42.09
N ALA A 85 12.80 -5.10 -42.28
CA ALA A 85 12.88 -6.29 -41.45
C ALA A 85 13.82 -6.05 -40.26
N THR A 86 13.45 -6.50 -39.06
CA THR A 86 14.46 -6.75 -37.99
C THR A 86 14.00 -7.82 -37.00
N VAL A 87 14.96 -8.69 -36.68
CA VAL A 87 14.88 -9.92 -35.87
C VAL A 87 14.92 -9.58 -34.37
N GLY A 88 14.09 -10.23 -33.54
CA GLY A 88 14.06 -10.06 -32.08
C GLY A 88 14.31 -11.37 -31.33
N TYR A 89 15.24 -11.33 -30.38
CA TYR A 89 15.74 -12.45 -29.57
C TYR A 89 14.68 -13.10 -28.67
N VAL A 90 14.60 -14.43 -28.72
CA VAL A 90 13.82 -15.29 -27.81
C VAL A 90 14.73 -15.74 -26.65
N HIS A 91 14.31 -15.56 -25.40
CA HIS A 91 14.92 -16.21 -24.25
C HIS A 91 14.58 -17.72 -24.28
N PRO A 92 15.56 -18.64 -24.37
CA PRO A 92 15.29 -20.07 -24.35
C PRO A 92 15.10 -20.53 -22.89
N GLY A 93 13.94 -21.11 -22.54
CA GLY A 93 13.83 -21.86 -21.27
C GLY A 93 12.45 -22.02 -20.64
N TYR A 94 11.44 -21.23 -21.01
CA TYR A 94 10.07 -21.41 -20.49
C TYR A 94 9.13 -21.80 -21.62
N ALA A 95 9.09 -23.09 -21.96
CA ALA A 95 7.98 -23.63 -22.72
C ALA A 95 6.73 -23.58 -21.83
N MET A 96 5.71 -22.84 -22.27
CA MET A 96 4.40 -22.87 -21.60
C MET A 96 3.85 -24.30 -21.65
N PRO A 97 3.31 -24.84 -20.54
CA PRO A 97 2.63 -26.13 -20.56
C PRO A 97 1.50 -26.13 -21.60
N PRO A 98 1.26 -27.24 -22.33
CA PRO A 98 0.16 -27.32 -23.28
C PRO A 98 -1.18 -27.22 -22.52
N GLY A 99 -1.97 -26.19 -22.83
CA GLY A 99 -3.29 -25.93 -22.20
C GLY A 99 -3.53 -24.48 -21.76
N TYR A 100 -2.53 -23.60 -21.85
CA TYR A 100 -2.74 -22.16 -21.63
C TYR A 100 -3.31 -21.48 -22.87
N ALA A 101 -4.47 -20.84 -22.73
CA ALA A 101 -4.99 -19.94 -23.75
C ALA A 101 -3.99 -18.78 -23.94
N GLY A 102 -3.56 -18.55 -25.18
CA GLY A 102 -2.69 -17.42 -25.51
C GLY A 102 -3.34 -16.09 -25.12
N ALA A 103 -2.51 -15.09 -24.83
CA ALA A 103 -3.00 -13.73 -24.62
C ALA A 103 -3.78 -13.26 -25.86
N PRO A 104 -4.89 -12.51 -25.70
CA PRO A 104 -5.64 -11.95 -26.81
C PRO A 104 -4.73 -11.15 -27.75
N PRO A 105 -5.06 -11.07 -29.06
CA PRO A 105 -4.29 -10.30 -30.01
C PRO A 105 -4.03 -8.87 -29.50
N GLY A 106 -2.77 -8.48 -29.37
CA GLY A 106 -2.36 -7.16 -28.87
C GLY A 106 -2.01 -7.08 -27.37
N TYR A 107 -2.09 -8.19 -26.62
CA TYR A 107 -1.54 -8.29 -25.27
C TYR A 107 -0.23 -9.08 -25.27
N PRO A 108 0.76 -8.67 -24.45
CA PRO A 108 1.92 -9.51 -24.25
C PRO A 108 1.52 -10.79 -23.48
N PRO A 109 2.27 -11.89 -23.61
CA PRO A 109 1.90 -13.16 -22.98
C PRO A 109 1.63 -13.01 -21.49
N TYR A 110 0.61 -13.69 -20.96
CA TYR A 110 0.29 -13.63 -19.52
C TYR A 110 1.54 -13.91 -18.67
N GLY A 111 1.83 -13.04 -17.70
CA GLY A 111 3.02 -13.11 -16.85
C GLY A 111 4.25 -12.36 -17.36
N THR A 112 4.21 -11.77 -18.56
CA THR A 112 5.30 -10.91 -19.07
C THR A 112 5.15 -9.46 -18.59
N PRO A 113 6.25 -8.75 -18.24
CA PRO A 113 6.18 -7.35 -17.87
C PRO A 113 5.70 -6.50 -19.06
N VAL A 114 4.54 -5.86 -18.91
CA VAL A 114 4.03 -4.94 -19.94
C VAL A 114 4.78 -3.61 -19.79
N ALA A 115 5.64 -3.28 -20.75
CA ALA A 115 6.39 -2.02 -20.74
C ALA A 115 5.61 -0.84 -21.35
N TYR A 116 4.42 -1.09 -21.91
CA TYR A 116 3.60 -0.11 -22.60
C TYR A 116 2.40 0.29 -21.72
N ALA A 117 2.24 1.59 -21.49
CA ALA A 117 0.98 2.15 -21.04
C ALA A 117 0.05 2.28 -22.27
N PRO A 118 -1.05 1.51 -22.37
CA PRO A 118 -1.96 1.65 -23.50
C PRO A 118 -2.60 3.05 -23.53
N PRO A 119 -2.94 3.55 -24.73
CA PRO A 119 -3.54 4.87 -24.90
C PRO A 119 -4.88 4.93 -24.17
N ILE A 120 -5.16 6.08 -23.58
CA ILE A 120 -6.38 6.36 -22.82
C ILE A 120 -7.57 6.27 -23.78
N HIS A 121 -8.41 5.25 -23.63
CA HIS A 121 -9.75 5.28 -24.23
C HIS A 121 -10.58 6.34 -23.51
N VAL A 122 -11.26 7.16 -24.29
CA VAL A 122 -11.88 8.46 -23.99
C VAL A 122 -13.15 8.37 -23.12
N ASN A 123 -13.24 7.34 -22.27
CA ASN A 123 -14.39 7.15 -21.39
C ASN A 123 -14.31 8.11 -20.19
N PRO A 124 -15.45 8.59 -19.68
CA PRO A 124 -15.48 9.42 -18.49
C PRO A 124 -14.81 8.66 -17.34
N PRO A 125 -13.95 9.33 -16.55
CA PRO A 125 -13.24 8.67 -15.47
C PRO A 125 -14.23 8.16 -14.42
N THR A 126 -14.03 6.91 -14.01
CA THR A 126 -14.85 6.28 -12.98
C THR A 126 -14.23 6.57 -11.61
N ARG A 127 -15.05 7.03 -10.66
CA ARG A 127 -14.65 7.21 -9.26
C ARG A 127 -14.84 5.90 -8.49
N LEU A 128 -14.02 5.71 -7.46
CA LEU A 128 -14.32 4.72 -6.43
C LEU A 128 -15.46 5.24 -5.56
N THR A 129 -16.46 4.43 -5.26
CA THR A 129 -17.60 4.83 -4.42
C THR A 129 -17.49 4.14 -3.05
N TYR A 130 -17.80 4.88 -1.99
CA TYR A 130 -17.89 4.35 -0.63
C TYR A 130 -19.24 4.69 0.00
N ASP A 131 -20.05 3.68 0.32
CA ASP A 131 -21.41 3.84 0.85
C ASP A 131 -21.56 3.42 2.33
N GLY A 132 -20.44 3.26 3.04
CA GLY A 132 -20.45 2.86 4.44
C GLY A 132 -20.93 3.96 5.38
N LYS A 133 -21.68 3.58 6.42
CA LYS A 133 -22.21 4.49 7.45
C LYS A 133 -21.34 4.47 8.70
N LEU A 134 -21.11 5.66 9.28
CA LEU A 134 -20.29 5.80 10.49
C LEU A 134 -20.85 5.00 11.67
N GLY A 135 -22.17 5.03 11.90
CA GLY A 135 -22.80 4.35 13.04
C GLY A 135 -22.67 2.83 12.99
N GLU A 136 -22.83 2.24 11.81
CA GLU A 136 -22.66 0.79 11.59
C GLU A 136 -21.20 0.37 11.81
N LEU A 137 -20.25 1.11 11.23
CA LEU A 137 -18.82 0.88 11.45
C LEU A 137 -18.45 0.99 12.93
N TYR A 138 -18.99 1.99 13.62
CA TYR A 138 -18.75 2.21 15.05
C TYR A 138 -19.28 1.06 15.89
N LEU A 139 -20.48 0.54 15.59
CA LEU A 139 -21.06 -0.61 16.28
C LEU A 139 -20.22 -1.89 16.08
N VAL A 140 -19.74 -2.13 14.85
CA VAL A 140 -18.81 -3.24 14.56
C VAL A 140 -17.54 -3.11 15.39
N TYR A 141 -16.98 -1.91 15.50
CA TYR A 141 -15.79 -1.63 16.29
C TYR A 141 -16.04 -1.80 17.79
N LEU A 142 -17.08 -1.19 18.34
CA LEU A 142 -17.38 -1.21 19.78
C LEU A 142 -17.65 -2.63 20.28
N ARG A 143 -18.41 -3.43 19.53
CA ARG A 143 -18.61 -4.86 19.84
C ARG A 143 -17.28 -5.61 19.84
N SER A 144 -16.41 -5.30 18.90
CA SER A 144 -15.09 -5.92 18.80
C SER A 144 -14.15 -5.48 19.93
N LEU A 145 -14.24 -4.22 20.35
CA LEU A 145 -13.48 -3.67 21.48
C LEU A 145 -13.91 -4.32 22.80
N LEU A 146 -15.21 -4.43 23.05
CA LEU A 146 -15.76 -5.10 24.24
C LEU A 146 -15.28 -6.55 24.33
N LEU A 147 -15.37 -7.30 23.24
CA LEU A 147 -14.87 -8.68 23.18
C LEU A 147 -13.34 -8.74 23.34
N THR A 148 -12.61 -7.73 22.85
CA THR A 148 -11.15 -7.64 23.05
C THR A 148 -10.82 -7.43 24.51
N LEU A 149 -11.55 -6.56 25.22
CA LEU A 149 -11.38 -6.37 26.65
C LEU A 149 -11.71 -7.64 27.44
N LEU A 150 -12.84 -8.29 27.12
CA LEU A 150 -13.29 -9.52 27.79
C LEU A 150 -12.35 -10.71 27.59
N THR A 151 -11.65 -10.76 26.45
CA THR A 151 -10.70 -11.84 26.11
C THR A 151 -9.24 -11.46 26.37
N LEU A 152 -9.00 -10.43 27.17
CA LEU A 152 -7.65 -9.95 27.52
C LEU A 152 -6.77 -9.70 26.29
N GLY A 153 -7.34 -9.11 25.25
CA GLY A 153 -6.64 -8.73 24.02
C GLY A 153 -6.68 -9.76 22.89
N VAL A 154 -7.08 -11.01 23.14
CA VAL A 154 -7.07 -12.06 22.10
C VAL A 154 -8.06 -11.76 20.97
N TYR A 155 -9.23 -11.21 21.26
CA TYR A 155 -10.24 -10.96 20.23
C TYR A 155 -9.84 -9.90 19.18
N ARG A 156 -8.76 -9.12 19.42
CA ARG A 156 -8.32 -8.05 18.51
C ARG A 156 -8.13 -8.52 17.07
N PHE A 157 -7.73 -9.78 16.86
CA PHE A 157 -7.53 -10.36 15.53
C PHE A 157 -8.85 -10.54 14.77
N TRP A 158 -9.88 -11.04 15.44
CA TRP A 158 -11.23 -11.15 14.87
C TRP A 158 -11.85 -9.77 14.67
N GLY A 159 -11.67 -8.85 15.63
CA GLY A 159 -12.10 -7.45 15.50
C GLY A 159 -11.54 -6.76 14.25
N ARG A 160 -10.22 -6.85 14.03
CA ARG A 160 -9.57 -6.30 12.82
C ARG A 160 -10.17 -6.84 11.53
N THR A 161 -10.42 -8.16 11.43
CA THR A 161 -11.01 -8.75 10.22
C THR A 161 -12.47 -8.36 9.99
N ARG A 162 -13.27 -8.15 11.06
CA ARG A 162 -14.64 -7.65 10.95
C ARG A 162 -14.69 -6.22 10.42
N VAL A 163 -13.85 -5.35 10.96
CA VAL A 163 -13.72 -3.97 10.49
C VAL A 163 -13.26 -3.93 9.03
N ARG A 164 -12.26 -4.72 8.64
CA ARG A 164 -11.82 -4.81 7.23
C ARG A 164 -12.95 -5.31 6.32
N ARG A 165 -13.69 -6.36 6.73
CA ARG A 165 -14.82 -6.86 5.94
C ARG A 165 -15.91 -5.81 5.74
N TYR A 166 -16.23 -5.05 6.79
CA TYR A 166 -17.17 -3.93 6.69
C TYR A 166 -16.67 -2.87 5.69
N LEU A 167 -15.41 -2.44 5.80
CA LEU A 167 -14.88 -1.43 4.89
C LEU A 167 -14.90 -1.90 3.43
N TRP A 168 -14.42 -3.12 3.15
CA TRP A 168 -14.37 -3.66 1.78
C TRP A 168 -15.75 -3.82 1.17
N SER A 169 -16.74 -4.33 1.92
CA SER A 169 -18.10 -4.52 1.38
C SER A 169 -18.79 -3.20 1.00
N HIS A 170 -18.31 -2.08 1.53
CA HIS A 170 -18.83 -0.74 1.24
C HIS A 170 -18.01 0.04 0.21
N PHE A 171 -16.91 -0.53 -0.30
CA PHE A 171 -16.24 0.01 -1.47
C PHE A 171 -16.81 -0.60 -2.74
N LYS A 172 -17.07 0.24 -3.73
CA LYS A 172 -17.50 -0.15 -5.08
C LYS A 172 -16.59 0.46 -6.14
N ALA A 173 -16.26 -0.32 -7.15
CA ALA A 173 -15.65 0.14 -8.39
C ALA A 173 -16.46 -0.45 -9.56
N PHE A 174 -16.81 0.38 -10.55
CA PHE A 174 -17.64 -0.01 -11.70
C PHE A 174 -18.92 -0.76 -11.26
N ASP A 175 -19.62 -0.21 -10.28
CA ASP A 175 -20.83 -0.73 -9.60
C ASP A 175 -20.69 -2.06 -8.82
N ASP A 176 -19.56 -2.74 -8.91
CA ASP A 176 -19.29 -3.97 -8.17
C ASP A 176 -18.54 -3.73 -6.85
N ARG A 177 -18.95 -4.45 -5.80
CA ARG A 177 -18.38 -4.34 -4.45
C ARG A 177 -17.09 -5.15 -4.29
N PHE A 178 -16.21 -4.68 -3.42
CA PHE A 178 -15.06 -5.46 -2.97
C PHE A 178 -15.45 -6.46 -1.88
N GLU A 179 -14.78 -7.61 -1.86
CA GLU A 179 -14.93 -8.63 -0.83
C GLU A 179 -13.62 -8.84 -0.07
N TYR A 180 -13.70 -9.05 1.24
CA TYR A 180 -12.57 -9.44 2.07
C TYR A 180 -12.82 -10.81 2.73
N ARG A 181 -12.00 -11.80 2.37
CA ARG A 181 -12.11 -13.21 2.81
C ARG A 181 -11.11 -13.60 3.92
N GLY A 182 -10.40 -12.64 4.50
CA GLY A 182 -9.44 -12.92 5.58
C GLY A 182 -10.12 -13.38 6.88
N ARG A 183 -9.48 -14.29 7.61
CA ARG A 183 -9.98 -14.88 8.86
C ARG A 183 -9.14 -14.46 10.06
N GLY A 184 -9.80 -14.13 11.18
CA GLY A 184 -9.11 -13.71 12.42
C GLY A 184 -8.08 -14.73 12.94
N ILE A 185 -8.38 -16.03 12.78
CA ILE A 185 -7.46 -17.10 13.18
C ILE A 185 -6.15 -17.09 12.38
N GLU A 186 -6.16 -16.66 11.12
CA GLU A 186 -4.95 -16.59 10.30
C GLU A 186 -3.99 -15.51 10.84
N LEU A 187 -4.53 -14.36 11.25
CA LEU A 187 -3.74 -13.29 11.88
C LEU A 187 -3.24 -13.73 13.27
N PHE A 188 -4.07 -14.46 14.03
CA PHE A 188 -3.67 -14.97 15.34
C PHE A 188 -2.51 -15.96 15.23
N LEU A 189 -2.61 -16.92 14.32
CA LEU A 189 -1.54 -17.89 14.06
C LEU A 189 -0.28 -17.19 13.54
N GLY A 190 -0.40 -16.24 12.61
CA GLY A 190 0.75 -15.47 12.13
C GLY A 190 1.44 -14.67 13.23
N PHE A 191 0.67 -14.08 14.15
CA PHE A 191 1.21 -13.43 15.35
C PHE A 191 1.94 -14.42 16.26
N LEU A 192 1.36 -15.60 16.53
CA LEU A 192 1.98 -16.61 17.41
C LEU A 192 3.27 -17.16 16.81
N THR A 193 3.25 -17.48 15.52
CA THR A 193 4.43 -17.96 14.79
C THR A 193 5.54 -16.91 14.80
N GLY A 194 5.20 -15.65 14.54
CA GLY A 194 6.20 -14.60 14.56
C GLY A 194 6.73 -14.28 15.96
N LEU A 195 5.87 -14.29 16.98
CA LEU A 195 6.30 -14.15 18.38
C LEU A 195 7.27 -15.29 18.74
N GLY A 196 6.95 -16.53 18.37
CA GLY A 196 7.85 -17.67 18.55
C GLY A 196 9.18 -17.50 17.83
N PHE A 197 9.17 -17.03 16.59
CA PHE A 197 10.38 -16.74 15.82
C PHE A 197 11.25 -15.65 16.49
N LEU A 198 10.63 -14.57 16.97
CA LEU A 198 11.34 -13.50 17.68
C LEU A 198 11.92 -14.00 19.02
N MET A 199 11.20 -14.86 19.74
CA MET A 199 11.67 -15.47 20.99
C MET A 199 12.87 -16.41 20.73
N VAL A 200 12.84 -17.19 19.65
CA VAL A 200 13.96 -18.08 19.28
C VAL A 200 15.19 -17.28 18.87
N ILE A 201 15.04 -16.30 17.97
CA ILE A 201 16.17 -15.45 17.55
C ILE A 201 16.68 -14.60 18.71
N GLY A 202 15.78 -13.94 19.43
CA GLY A 202 16.13 -13.13 20.58
C GLY A 202 16.83 -13.96 21.65
N GLY A 203 16.32 -15.15 21.96
CA GLY A 203 16.94 -16.08 22.90
C GLY A 203 18.32 -16.58 22.45
N LEU A 204 18.50 -16.88 21.15
CA LEU A 204 19.80 -17.28 20.61
C LEU A 204 20.80 -16.13 20.68
N VAL A 205 20.41 -14.92 20.30
CA VAL A 205 21.25 -13.72 20.36
C VAL A 205 21.63 -13.41 21.82
N LEU A 206 20.65 -13.37 22.72
CA LEU A 206 20.86 -13.17 24.15
C LEU A 206 21.78 -14.24 24.74
N GLY A 207 21.55 -15.52 24.41
CA GLY A 207 22.36 -16.63 24.89
C GLY A 207 23.80 -16.59 24.37
N ALA A 208 24.00 -16.29 23.09
CA ALA A 208 25.32 -16.13 22.50
C ALA A 208 26.09 -14.96 23.12
N LEU A 209 25.41 -13.82 23.35
CA LEU A 209 26.01 -12.67 24.02
C LEU A 209 26.33 -12.95 25.48
N TRP A 210 25.47 -13.67 26.20
CA TRP A 210 25.72 -14.08 27.57
C TRP A 210 26.97 -14.98 27.66
N LEU A 211 27.12 -15.94 26.75
CA LEU A 211 28.31 -16.78 26.66
C LEU A 211 29.56 -15.98 26.28
N PHE A 212 29.46 -15.04 25.35
CA PHE A 212 30.58 -14.18 24.94
C PHE A 212 31.00 -13.21 26.06
N ALA A 213 30.04 -12.57 26.72
CA ALA A 213 30.29 -11.65 27.83
C ALA A 213 30.92 -12.35 29.05
N ARG A 214 30.61 -13.64 29.27
CA ARG A 214 31.26 -14.46 30.30
C ARG A 214 32.77 -14.62 30.08
N GLU A 215 33.21 -14.69 28.83
CA GLU A 215 34.60 -15.03 28.45
C GLU A 215 35.46 -13.81 28.08
N THR A 216 34.88 -12.60 28.00
CA THR A 216 35.58 -11.40 27.48
C THR A 216 35.78 -10.33 28.55
N LEU A 217 36.83 -9.52 28.43
CA LEU A 217 37.20 -8.37 29.29
C LEU A 217 36.15 -7.22 29.36
N LEU A 218 34.99 -7.35 28.72
CA LEU A 218 33.91 -6.34 28.68
C LEU A 218 33.00 -6.40 29.92
N GLN A 219 33.55 -6.62 31.12
CA GLN A 219 32.78 -6.67 32.37
C GLN A 219 32.07 -5.34 32.71
N GLU A 220 32.45 -4.24 32.07
CA GLU A 220 31.83 -2.92 32.26
C GLU A 220 30.59 -2.67 31.38
N VAL A 221 30.39 -3.48 30.33
CA VAL A 221 29.21 -3.32 29.46
C VAL A 221 28.17 -4.34 29.90
N ASP A 222 27.03 -3.84 30.40
CA ASP A 222 25.92 -4.71 30.77
C ASP A 222 25.49 -5.52 29.52
N ALA A 223 25.67 -6.83 29.59
CA ALA A 223 25.34 -7.75 28.50
C ALA A 223 23.85 -7.64 28.11
N THR A 224 22.99 -7.22 29.04
CA THR A 224 21.57 -6.99 28.79
C THR A 224 21.32 -5.78 27.88
N ASP A 225 22.10 -4.71 28.02
CA ASP A 225 22.00 -3.51 27.17
C ASP A 225 22.42 -3.84 25.73
N VAL A 226 23.56 -4.51 25.56
CA VAL A 226 24.06 -4.90 24.23
C VAL A 226 23.06 -5.81 23.53
N ALA A 227 22.49 -6.76 24.26
CA ALA A 227 21.48 -7.65 23.70
C ALA A 227 20.18 -6.94 23.35
N THR A 228 19.76 -5.95 24.14
CA THR A 228 18.59 -5.11 23.85
C THR A 228 18.81 -4.32 22.57
N TRP A 229 19.96 -3.67 22.41
CA TRP A 229 20.31 -2.92 21.20
C TRP A 229 20.41 -3.82 19.96
N LEU A 230 20.98 -5.01 20.09
CA LEU A 230 21.05 -5.98 19.00
C LEU A 230 19.67 -6.53 18.63
N LEU A 231 18.78 -6.76 19.59
CA LEU A 231 17.40 -7.14 19.34
C LEU A 231 16.64 -6.03 18.61
N LEU A 232 16.81 -4.78 19.02
CA LEU A 232 16.21 -3.62 18.33
C LEU A 232 16.75 -3.46 16.91
N LEU A 233 18.06 -3.64 16.72
CA LEU A 233 18.72 -3.60 15.41
C LEU A 233 18.23 -4.74 14.51
N ALA A 234 18.10 -5.96 15.03
CA ALA A 234 17.57 -7.12 14.30
C ALA A 234 16.06 -7.01 14.03
N GLY A 235 15.31 -6.33 14.91
CA GLY A 235 13.89 -6.07 14.75
C GLY A 235 13.58 -5.17 13.55
N TYR A 236 14.44 -4.20 13.24
CA TYR A 236 14.20 -3.26 12.14
C TYR A 236 14.09 -3.93 10.75
N PRO A 237 15.01 -4.82 10.33
CA PRO A 237 14.85 -5.62 9.11
C PRO A 237 13.58 -6.44 9.07
N LEU A 238 13.26 -7.08 10.19
CA LEU A 238 12.09 -7.93 10.29
C LEU A 238 10.79 -7.12 10.14
N LEU A 239 10.74 -5.90 10.71
CA LEU A 239 9.66 -4.95 10.50
C LEU A 239 9.41 -4.66 9.02
N ALA A 240 10.46 -4.46 8.23
CA ALA A 240 10.31 -4.23 6.80
C ALA A 240 9.73 -5.46 6.08
N VAL A 241 10.20 -6.65 6.44
CA VAL A 241 9.72 -7.92 5.86
C VAL A 241 8.24 -8.13 6.14
N GLY A 242 7.78 -7.97 7.38
CA GLY A 242 6.36 -8.20 7.69
C GLY A 242 5.43 -7.08 7.24
N ARG A 243 5.92 -5.84 7.03
CA ARG A 243 5.12 -4.83 6.30
C ARG A 243 4.74 -5.31 4.90
N TYR A 244 5.68 -5.91 4.16
CA TYR A 244 5.40 -6.46 2.83
C TYR A 244 4.42 -7.62 2.89
N ALA A 245 4.63 -8.53 3.83
CA ALA A 245 3.80 -9.71 3.92
C ALA A 245 2.42 -9.46 4.51
N GLY A 246 2.25 -8.52 5.42
CA GLY A 246 0.94 -8.04 5.85
C GLY A 246 0.17 -7.39 4.70
N LEU A 247 0.85 -6.60 3.86
CA LEU A 247 0.26 -6.09 2.63
C LEU A 247 -0.14 -7.23 1.68
N ARG A 248 0.73 -8.22 1.48
CA ARG A 248 0.42 -9.42 0.69
C ARG A 248 -0.78 -10.16 1.25
N TYR A 249 -0.88 -10.35 2.57
CA TYR A 249 -2.03 -10.97 3.22
C TYR A 249 -3.32 -10.20 2.94
N LYS A 250 -3.31 -8.87 3.11
CA LYS A 250 -4.46 -8.00 2.80
C LYS A 250 -4.92 -8.16 1.35
N LEU A 251 -3.99 -8.09 0.40
CA LEU A 251 -4.28 -8.13 -1.04
C LEU A 251 -4.76 -9.51 -1.48
N THR A 252 -4.08 -10.56 -1.07
CA THR A 252 -4.47 -11.95 -1.37
C THR A 252 -5.83 -12.35 -0.84
N ARG A 253 -6.39 -11.62 0.13
CA ARG A 253 -7.73 -11.86 0.71
C ARG A 253 -8.77 -10.87 0.19
N THR A 254 -8.35 -9.96 -0.69
CA THR A 254 -9.23 -9.01 -1.40
C THR A 254 -9.69 -9.63 -2.71
N ARG A 255 -11.00 -9.55 -2.97
CA ARG A 255 -11.60 -9.91 -4.26
C ARG A 255 -12.47 -8.78 -4.79
N TRP A 256 -12.62 -8.71 -6.10
CA TRP A 256 -13.56 -7.84 -6.80
C TRP A 256 -14.09 -8.60 -8.01
N ARG A 257 -15.41 -8.65 -8.21
CA ARG A 257 -16.07 -9.47 -9.24
C ARG A 257 -15.64 -10.95 -9.23
N GLY A 258 -15.41 -11.50 -8.03
CA GLY A 258 -14.90 -12.87 -7.84
C GLY A 258 -13.39 -13.05 -8.09
N ILE A 259 -12.71 -12.08 -8.72
CA ILE A 259 -11.28 -12.15 -9.02
C ILE A 259 -10.47 -11.75 -7.80
N ARG A 260 -9.44 -12.54 -7.49
CA ARG A 260 -8.54 -12.35 -6.37
C ARG A 260 -7.39 -11.40 -6.73
N SER A 261 -7.11 -10.43 -5.86
CA SER A 261 -5.85 -9.68 -5.89
C SER A 261 -4.73 -10.52 -5.29
N GLY A 262 -3.49 -10.30 -5.71
CA GLY A 262 -2.30 -10.92 -5.15
C GLY A 262 -1.15 -9.93 -5.02
N LEU A 263 -0.12 -10.33 -4.27
CA LEU A 263 1.16 -9.64 -4.24
C LEU A 263 2.25 -10.70 -4.32
N GLU A 264 2.94 -10.75 -5.45
CA GLU A 264 4.02 -11.69 -5.73
C GLU A 264 5.34 -11.17 -5.13
N GLY A 265 6.45 -11.84 -5.43
CA GLY A 265 7.77 -11.45 -4.95
C GLY A 265 8.06 -11.81 -3.49
N SER A 266 9.34 -11.79 -3.14
CA SER A 266 9.84 -12.18 -1.83
C SER A 266 9.74 -11.03 -0.82
N ALA A 267 9.18 -11.31 0.35
CA ALA A 267 9.15 -10.37 1.48
C ALA A 267 10.56 -10.09 2.02
N TRP A 268 11.46 -11.08 1.97
CA TRP A 268 12.86 -10.92 2.37
C TRP A 268 13.63 -10.01 1.43
N LYS A 269 13.39 -10.12 0.11
CA LYS A 269 13.97 -9.19 -0.87
C LYS A 269 13.49 -7.76 -0.64
N PHE A 270 12.21 -7.56 -0.35
CA PHE A 270 11.70 -6.24 0.04
C PHE A 270 12.36 -5.73 1.32
N GLY A 271 12.49 -6.58 2.35
CA GLY A 271 13.18 -6.25 3.59
C GLY A 271 14.63 -5.84 3.37
N GLY A 272 15.38 -6.61 2.57
CA GLY A 272 16.76 -6.31 2.20
C GLY A 272 16.91 -4.96 1.48
N ILE A 273 16.02 -4.66 0.52
CA ILE A 273 15.99 -3.35 -0.15
C ILE A 273 15.69 -2.23 0.86
N SER A 274 14.68 -2.42 1.71
CA SER A 274 14.27 -1.43 2.72
C SER A 274 15.36 -1.13 3.74
N VAL A 275 16.09 -2.16 4.18
CA VAL A 275 17.18 -2.00 5.17
C VAL A 275 18.41 -1.42 4.50
N GLY A 276 18.84 -1.98 3.37
CA GLY A 276 20.03 -1.51 2.66
C GLY A 276 19.90 -0.04 2.24
N LEU A 277 18.81 0.30 1.53
CA LEU A 277 18.55 1.69 1.18
C LEU A 277 18.20 2.56 2.40
N GLY A 278 17.59 2.00 3.43
CA GLY A 278 17.30 2.70 4.68
C GLY A 278 18.56 3.13 5.42
N LEU A 279 19.58 2.27 5.48
CA LEU A 279 20.89 2.57 6.07
C LEU A 279 21.62 3.65 5.27
N VAL A 280 21.70 3.51 3.94
CA VAL A 280 22.32 4.54 3.09
C VAL A 280 21.55 5.86 3.20
N ASN A 281 20.21 5.81 3.27
CA ASN A 281 19.40 7.00 3.49
C ASN A 281 19.71 7.66 4.84
N GLY A 282 19.82 6.89 5.91
CA GLY A 282 20.23 7.38 7.23
C GLY A 282 21.60 8.06 7.21
N LEU A 283 22.60 7.40 6.61
CA LEU A 283 23.97 7.92 6.47
C LEU A 283 24.04 9.19 5.60
N SER A 284 23.16 9.30 4.59
CA SER A 284 23.06 10.48 3.74
C SER A 284 22.30 11.65 4.38
N GLY A 285 21.95 11.59 5.67
CA GLY A 285 21.14 12.61 6.32
C GLY A 285 19.73 12.70 5.75
N GLN A 286 19.16 11.58 5.31
CA GLN A 286 17.85 11.43 4.65
C GLN A 286 17.76 11.93 3.20
N LEU A 287 18.89 12.25 2.54
CA LEU A 287 18.88 12.77 1.17
C LEU A 287 18.51 11.72 0.10
N MET A 288 18.60 10.43 0.42
CA MET A 288 18.16 9.32 -0.45
C MET A 288 16.69 8.94 -0.30
N THR A 289 15.89 9.70 0.46
CA THR A 289 14.48 9.38 0.71
C THR A 289 13.67 9.19 -0.59
N PRO A 290 13.83 10.01 -1.65
CA PRO A 290 13.20 9.76 -2.95
C PRO A 290 13.53 8.42 -3.58
N VAL A 291 14.80 8.00 -3.51
CA VAL A 291 15.27 6.71 -4.07
C VAL A 291 14.65 5.57 -3.29
N LEU A 292 14.65 5.65 -1.96
CA LEU A 292 14.04 4.68 -1.08
C LEU A 292 12.52 4.56 -1.35
N ASP A 293 11.80 5.68 -1.36
CA ASP A 293 10.35 5.72 -1.56
C ASP A 293 9.95 5.11 -2.91
N VAL A 294 10.62 5.49 -4.00
CA VAL A 294 10.34 4.98 -5.35
C VAL A 294 10.78 3.53 -5.51
N ALA A 295 11.92 3.10 -4.95
CA ALA A 295 12.35 1.72 -5.01
C ALA A 295 11.37 0.77 -4.29
N LEU A 296 10.92 1.16 -3.09
CA LEU A 296 9.93 0.39 -2.31
C LEU A 296 8.55 0.44 -2.96
N ALA A 297 8.13 1.56 -3.54
CA ALA A 297 6.88 1.65 -4.30
C ALA A 297 6.94 0.77 -5.55
N LYS A 298 8.01 0.87 -6.34
CA LYS A 298 8.24 0.08 -7.55
C LYS A 298 8.18 -1.41 -7.27
N TYR A 299 8.88 -1.89 -6.22
CA TYR A 299 8.84 -3.30 -5.87
C TYR A 299 7.44 -3.78 -5.46
N ARG A 300 6.68 -2.97 -4.70
CA ARG A 300 5.31 -3.32 -4.31
C ARG A 300 4.35 -3.33 -5.49
N LEU A 301 4.39 -2.29 -6.33
CA LEU A 301 3.46 -2.08 -7.42
C LEU A 301 3.71 -3.04 -8.58
N GLN A 302 4.96 -3.33 -8.94
CA GLN A 302 5.26 -4.27 -10.04
C GLN A 302 4.93 -5.73 -9.70
N ASN A 303 4.93 -6.07 -8.41
CA ASN A 303 4.54 -7.40 -7.94
C ASN A 303 3.04 -7.51 -7.61
N LEU A 304 2.29 -6.40 -7.66
CA LEU A 304 0.86 -6.40 -7.39
C LEU A 304 0.13 -7.06 -8.56
N THR A 305 -0.78 -7.97 -8.27
CA THR A 305 -1.57 -8.69 -9.27
C THR A 305 -3.05 -8.59 -8.99
N PHE A 306 -3.84 -8.64 -10.06
CA PHE A 306 -5.27 -8.83 -10.00
C PHE A 306 -5.65 -9.93 -10.99
N GLY A 307 -5.98 -11.10 -10.47
CA GLY A 307 -6.09 -12.28 -11.32
C GLY A 307 -4.75 -12.65 -11.95
N THR A 308 -4.71 -12.74 -13.28
CA THR A 308 -3.51 -13.04 -14.08
C THR A 308 -2.76 -11.79 -14.55
N VAL A 309 -3.33 -10.60 -14.34
CA VAL A 309 -2.76 -9.34 -14.81
C VAL A 309 -1.93 -8.70 -13.71
N ARG A 310 -0.70 -8.28 -14.05
CA ARG A 310 0.19 -7.54 -13.15
C ARG A 310 0.04 -6.04 -13.33
N PHE A 311 0.24 -5.30 -12.25
CA PHE A 311 0.33 -3.85 -12.28
C PHE A 311 1.68 -3.41 -12.85
N GLY A 312 1.66 -2.32 -13.59
CA GLY A 312 2.85 -1.63 -14.07
C GLY A 312 3.13 -0.36 -13.28
N PHE A 313 4.41 0.00 -13.19
CA PHE A 313 4.86 1.23 -12.56
C PHE A 313 6.08 1.81 -13.28
N ALA A 314 6.00 3.08 -13.67
CA ALA A 314 7.01 3.78 -14.47
C ALA A 314 7.68 4.94 -13.72
N GLY A 315 7.44 5.08 -12.42
CA GLY A 315 8.04 6.16 -11.63
C GLY A 315 9.55 6.00 -11.46
N GLN A 316 10.26 7.12 -11.55
CA GLN A 316 11.69 7.25 -11.28
C GLN A 316 11.93 8.20 -10.10
N ALA A 317 13.05 8.02 -9.40
CA ALA A 317 13.40 8.87 -8.25
C ALA A 317 13.74 10.31 -8.69
N GLY A 318 14.35 10.48 -9.87
CA GLY A 318 14.72 11.79 -10.42
C GLY A 318 13.54 12.76 -10.52
N ASP A 319 12.37 12.27 -10.92
CA ASP A 319 11.15 13.08 -11.10
C ASP A 319 10.72 13.83 -9.83
N ILE A 320 10.96 13.25 -8.65
CA ILE A 320 10.49 13.82 -7.36
C ILE A 320 11.60 14.54 -6.59
N TYR A 321 12.86 14.41 -7.00
CA TYR A 321 14.02 14.92 -6.27
C TYR A 321 14.01 16.44 -6.10
N GLY A 322 13.65 17.19 -7.16
CA GLY A 322 13.64 18.66 -7.10
C GLY A 322 12.69 19.20 -6.02
N ARG A 323 11.48 18.64 -5.94
CA ARG A 323 10.51 19.01 -4.89
C ARG A 323 10.92 18.50 -3.52
N PHE A 324 11.55 17.32 -3.45
CA PHE A 324 12.08 16.79 -2.20
C PHE A 324 13.19 17.66 -1.61
N ILE A 325 14.14 18.15 -2.40
CA ILE A 325 15.21 19.03 -1.92
C ILE A 325 14.63 20.32 -1.33
N GLY A 326 13.64 20.92 -2.00
CA GLY A 326 12.88 22.04 -1.44
C GLY A 326 12.24 21.69 -0.10
N PHE A 327 11.48 20.58 -0.04
CA PHE A 327 10.91 20.08 1.21
C PHE A 327 11.96 19.85 2.31
N TYR A 328 13.12 19.29 1.97
CA TYR A 328 14.20 18.96 2.90
C TYR A 328 14.77 20.21 3.58
N PHE A 329 15.17 21.21 2.79
CA PHE A 329 15.72 22.46 3.35
C PHE A 329 14.66 23.31 4.05
N LEU A 330 13.42 23.36 3.55
CA LEU A 330 12.33 24.01 4.29
C LEU A 330 12.03 23.27 5.60
N ASN A 331 12.19 21.94 5.66
CA ASN A 331 12.01 21.19 6.90
C ASN A 331 13.09 21.52 7.92
N ILE A 332 14.36 21.64 7.50
CA ILE A 332 15.46 22.10 8.36
C ILE A 332 15.16 23.51 8.88
N LEU A 333 14.75 24.43 8.01
CA LEU A 333 14.37 25.79 8.41
C LEU A 333 13.23 25.78 9.42
N ALA A 334 12.21 24.94 9.21
CA ALA A 334 11.08 24.79 10.13
C ALA A 334 11.53 24.29 11.51
N TRP A 335 12.50 23.37 11.58
CA TRP A 335 13.11 22.94 12.84
C TRP A 335 13.90 24.06 13.52
N LEU A 336 14.68 24.85 12.78
CA LEU A 336 15.40 26.01 13.34
C LEU A 336 14.44 27.06 13.91
N VAL A 337 13.36 27.36 13.17
CA VAL A 337 12.29 28.26 13.65
C VAL A 337 11.63 27.70 14.90
N LEU A 338 11.31 26.41 14.92
CA LEU A 338 10.75 25.75 16.10
C LEU A 338 11.68 25.86 17.31
N VAL A 339 12.98 25.61 17.15
CA VAL A 339 13.96 25.78 18.23
C VAL A 339 13.96 27.23 18.73
N GLY A 340 13.95 28.22 17.83
CA GLY A 340 13.83 29.63 18.20
C GLY A 340 12.57 29.95 19.00
N ILE A 341 11.42 29.41 18.59
CA ILE A 341 10.14 29.54 19.33
C ILE A 341 10.25 28.91 20.72
N VAL A 342 10.81 27.70 20.82
CA VAL A 342 10.95 26.98 22.10
C VAL A 342 11.89 27.73 23.04
N VAL A 343 13.02 28.23 22.54
CA VAL A 343 13.96 29.06 23.32
C VAL A 343 13.28 30.34 23.80
N ALA A 344 12.49 31.01 22.95
CA ALA A 344 11.73 32.20 23.34
C ALA A 344 10.66 31.90 24.41
N ILE A 345 9.93 30.78 24.29
CA ILE A 345 8.95 30.35 25.29
C ILE A 345 9.62 30.05 26.62
N VAL A 346 10.69 29.24 26.61
CA VAL A 346 11.44 28.89 27.83
C VAL A 346 12.05 30.14 28.47
N GLY A 347 12.64 31.04 27.66
CA GLY A 347 13.18 32.30 28.13
C GLY A 347 12.11 33.24 28.71
N GLY A 348 10.92 33.29 28.11
CA GLY A 348 9.78 34.05 28.63
C GLY A 348 9.16 33.46 29.91
N LEU A 349 9.35 32.17 30.14
CA LEU A 349 8.91 31.48 31.36
C LEU A 349 9.90 31.61 32.52
N SER A 350 11.12 32.13 32.30
CA SER A 350 12.16 32.24 33.34
C SER A 350 11.67 32.97 34.59
N GLY A 351 11.02 34.12 34.43
CA GLY A 351 10.46 34.89 35.55
C GLY A 351 9.28 34.19 36.26
N VAL A 352 8.58 33.27 35.60
CA VAL A 352 7.56 32.42 36.24
C VAL A 352 8.23 31.31 37.04
N ILE A 353 9.29 30.71 36.50
CA ILE A 353 10.07 29.67 37.16
C ILE A 353 10.73 30.21 38.43
N ASP A 354 11.30 31.41 38.38
CA ASP A 354 11.90 32.06 39.56
C ASP A 354 10.86 32.29 40.66
N ARG A 355 9.63 32.71 40.30
CA ARG A 355 8.52 32.85 41.26
C ARG A 355 8.04 31.52 41.85
N LEU A 356 8.31 30.39 41.18
CA LEU A 356 7.99 29.06 41.65
C LEU A 356 9.11 28.43 42.51
N GLY A 357 10.16 29.19 42.83
CA GLY A 357 11.30 28.74 43.63
C GLY A 357 12.52 28.33 42.79
N GLY A 358 12.54 28.68 41.50
CA GLY A 358 13.66 28.40 40.59
C GLY A 358 13.64 27.01 39.99
N TRP A 359 14.70 26.67 39.25
CA TRP A 359 14.84 25.38 38.58
C TRP A 359 14.96 24.20 39.55
N GLU A 360 15.54 24.40 40.73
CA GLU A 360 15.73 23.34 41.74
C GLU A 360 14.41 22.80 42.27
N THR A 361 13.49 23.68 42.68
CA THR A 361 12.15 23.27 43.16
C THR A 361 11.30 22.68 42.04
N LEU A 362 11.49 23.12 40.79
CA LEU A 362 10.80 22.54 39.64
C LEU A 362 11.28 21.11 39.35
N MET A 363 12.61 20.87 39.41
CA MET A 363 13.17 19.53 39.21
C MET A 363 12.77 18.56 40.32
N ASP A 364 12.70 19.02 41.57
CA ASP A 364 12.17 18.22 42.69
C ASP A 364 10.71 17.79 42.44
N LYS A 365 9.85 18.73 42.02
CA LYS A 365 8.45 18.45 41.66
C LYS A 365 8.29 17.53 40.45
N ILE A 366 9.24 17.52 39.52
CA ILE A 366 9.23 16.58 38.38
C ILE A 366 9.65 15.18 38.82
N THR A 367 10.60 15.08 39.76
CA THR A 367 11.12 13.80 40.27
C THR A 367 10.13 13.14 41.24
N HIS A 368 9.40 13.94 42.02
CA HIS A 368 8.35 13.50 42.92
C HIS A 368 6.99 14.13 42.55
N PRO A 369 6.39 13.71 41.43
CA PRO A 369 5.26 14.42 40.86
C PRO A 369 3.96 14.14 41.62
N THR A 370 3.35 15.21 42.14
CA THR A 370 1.96 15.17 42.58
C THR A 370 1.01 15.00 41.38
N PRO A 371 -0.23 14.49 41.57
CA PRO A 371 -1.17 14.30 40.45
C PRO A 371 -1.42 15.56 39.61
N LEU A 372 -1.40 16.75 40.25
CA LEU A 372 -1.53 18.04 39.58
C LEU A 372 -0.30 18.33 38.70
N VAL A 373 0.91 18.04 39.17
CA VAL A 373 2.14 18.20 38.38
C VAL A 373 2.15 17.26 37.18
N ILE A 374 1.70 16.01 37.35
CA ILE A 374 1.54 15.07 36.22
C ILE A 374 0.58 15.65 35.17
N LEU A 375 -0.57 16.17 35.59
CA LEU A 375 -1.54 16.78 34.68
C LEU A 375 -0.93 17.97 33.91
N ILE A 376 -0.21 18.86 34.60
CA ILE A 376 0.48 20.00 33.95
C ILE A 376 1.53 19.49 32.97
N MET A 377 2.35 18.50 33.35
CA MET A 377 3.36 17.91 32.46
C MET A 377 2.72 17.31 31.20
N VAL A 378 1.60 16.60 31.34
CA VAL A 378 0.85 16.05 30.19
C VAL A 378 0.34 17.17 29.29
N LEU A 379 -0.21 18.25 29.87
CA LEU A 379 -0.69 19.40 29.10
C LEU A 379 0.45 20.13 28.37
N VAL A 380 1.60 20.32 29.03
CA VAL A 380 2.79 20.92 28.42
C VAL A 380 3.34 20.03 27.31
N ALA A 381 3.44 18.72 27.53
CA ALA A 381 3.87 17.76 26.52
C ALA A 381 2.90 17.76 25.31
N LEU A 382 1.59 17.82 25.56
CA LEU A 382 0.58 17.91 24.52
C LEU A 382 0.68 19.23 23.74
N ALA A 383 0.88 20.35 24.44
CA ALA A 383 1.07 21.66 23.81
C ALA A 383 2.33 21.69 22.94
N PHE A 384 3.44 21.15 23.45
CA PHE A 384 4.70 21.03 22.71
C PHE A 384 4.56 20.12 21.48
N TYR A 385 3.92 18.96 21.62
CA TYR A 385 3.61 18.08 20.49
C TYR A 385 2.72 18.78 19.45
N SER A 386 1.71 19.53 19.91
CA SER A 386 0.82 20.30 19.03
C SER A 386 1.57 21.39 18.28
N LEU A 387 2.52 22.08 18.93
CA LEU A 387 3.39 23.08 18.32
C LEU A 387 4.29 22.46 17.25
N ILE A 388 4.95 21.34 17.55
CA ILE A 388 5.73 20.56 16.58
C ILE A 388 4.85 20.20 15.37
N GLY A 389 3.66 19.68 15.64
CA GLY A 389 2.66 19.37 14.62
C GLY A 389 2.36 20.59 13.76
N LEU A 390 2.00 21.73 14.35
CA LEU A 390 1.63 22.93 13.60
C LEU A 390 2.73 23.44 12.66
N VAL A 391 3.99 23.39 13.10
CA VAL A 391 5.13 23.89 12.32
C VAL A 391 5.56 22.89 11.23
N ILE A 392 5.60 21.60 11.54
CA ILE A 392 6.22 20.58 10.68
C ILE A 392 5.20 19.87 9.78
N LEU A 393 3.97 19.67 10.26
CA LEU A 393 2.95 18.88 9.58
C LEU A 393 2.52 19.47 8.23
N PRO A 394 2.38 20.80 8.02
CA PRO A 394 2.04 21.36 6.70
C PRO A 394 3.04 20.97 5.61
N LEU A 395 4.33 21.05 5.90
CA LEU A 395 5.41 20.64 5.00
C LEU A 395 5.33 19.15 4.67
N ARG A 396 5.12 18.31 5.70
CA ARG A 396 4.95 16.87 5.52
C ARG A 396 3.72 16.54 4.69
N CYS A 397 2.59 17.17 4.93
CA CYS A 397 1.36 17.01 4.17
C CYS A 397 1.54 17.41 2.71
N TRP A 398 2.28 18.49 2.44
CA TRP A 398 2.57 18.94 1.09
C TRP A 398 3.35 17.89 0.29
N TYR A 399 4.47 17.40 0.84
CA TYR A 399 5.28 16.39 0.19
C TYR A 399 4.54 15.05 0.06
N GLN A 400 3.83 14.59 1.11
CA GLN A 400 3.07 13.34 1.10
C GLN A 400 1.93 13.37 0.07
N ALA A 401 1.19 14.48 -0.03
CA ALA A 401 0.14 14.62 -1.05
C ALA A 401 0.73 14.58 -2.46
N TYR A 402 1.88 15.26 -2.68
CA TYR A 402 2.59 15.18 -3.96
C TYR A 402 3.07 13.76 -4.29
N LEU A 403 3.74 13.10 -3.35
CA LEU A 403 4.24 11.74 -3.52
C LEU A 403 3.10 10.76 -3.84
N LEU A 404 1.97 10.87 -3.13
CA LEU A 404 0.79 10.05 -3.40
C LEU A 404 0.27 10.27 -4.83
N ARG A 405 0.07 11.53 -5.24
CA ARG A 405 -0.36 11.87 -6.61
C ARG A 405 0.60 11.31 -7.66
N TYR A 406 1.90 11.48 -7.43
CA TYR A 406 2.95 10.98 -8.31
C TYR A 406 2.89 9.46 -8.44
N LEU A 407 2.94 8.72 -7.33
CA LEU A 407 2.94 7.25 -7.36
C LEU A 407 1.68 6.69 -8.03
N VAL A 408 0.50 7.22 -7.69
CA VAL A 408 -0.77 6.78 -8.27
C VAL A 408 -0.80 7.05 -9.78
N SER A 409 -0.42 8.26 -10.21
CA SER A 409 -0.40 8.64 -11.64
C SER A 409 0.56 7.83 -12.52
N ARG A 410 1.59 7.22 -11.91
CA ARG A 410 2.59 6.39 -12.58
C ARG A 410 2.28 4.90 -12.52
N THR A 411 1.10 4.54 -12.02
CA THR A 411 0.63 3.16 -11.87
C THR A 411 -0.47 2.86 -12.89
N TRP A 412 -0.39 1.71 -13.56
CA TRP A 412 -1.43 1.23 -14.46
C TRP A 412 -1.72 -0.26 -14.24
N PHE A 413 -2.89 -0.67 -14.69
CA PHE A 413 -3.38 -2.05 -14.62
C PHE A 413 -4.11 -2.39 -15.93
N GLY A 414 -3.53 -3.27 -16.76
CA GLY A 414 -4.07 -3.52 -18.10
C GLY A 414 -4.23 -2.20 -18.88
N ARG A 415 -5.47 -1.87 -19.27
CA ARG A 415 -5.82 -0.59 -19.93
C ARG A 415 -6.31 0.50 -18.98
N MET A 416 -6.16 0.32 -17.67
CA MET A 416 -6.57 1.28 -16.65
C MET A 416 -5.39 2.07 -16.10
N GLN A 417 -5.61 3.36 -15.87
CA GLN A 417 -4.69 4.24 -15.15
C GLN A 417 -5.38 4.81 -13.93
N PHE A 418 -4.59 5.05 -12.88
CA PHE A 418 -5.09 5.63 -11.64
C PHE A 418 -4.61 7.07 -11.50
N VAL A 419 -5.47 7.95 -11.01
CA VAL A 419 -5.10 9.34 -10.73
C VAL A 419 -5.64 9.71 -9.36
N SER A 420 -4.84 10.46 -8.58
CA SER A 420 -5.29 11.00 -7.29
C SER A 420 -5.44 12.51 -7.35
N GLY A 421 -6.60 13.00 -6.90
CA GLY A 421 -6.93 14.42 -6.79
C GLY A 421 -6.54 15.09 -5.46
N VAL A 422 -5.96 14.33 -4.51
CA VAL A 422 -5.75 14.79 -3.13
C VAL A 422 -4.93 16.08 -3.11
N THR A 423 -5.51 17.15 -2.60
CA THR A 423 -4.82 18.44 -2.41
C THR A 423 -4.03 18.48 -1.10
N THR A 424 -3.06 19.39 -1.02
CA THR A 424 -2.30 19.63 0.23
C THR A 424 -3.21 20.09 1.38
N GLY A 425 -4.18 20.97 1.10
CA GLY A 425 -5.14 21.43 2.11
C GLY A 425 -6.04 20.31 2.62
N GLN A 426 -6.53 19.44 1.72
CA GLN A 426 -7.28 18.24 2.12
C GLN A 426 -6.42 17.28 2.94
N MET A 427 -5.18 17.02 2.54
CA MET A 427 -4.26 16.16 3.30
C MET A 427 -3.97 16.72 4.70
N TRP A 428 -3.76 18.03 4.80
CA TRP A 428 -3.53 18.72 6.07
C TRP A 428 -4.76 18.65 6.98
N GLY A 429 -5.94 19.08 6.50
CA GLY A 429 -7.17 19.03 7.27
C GLY A 429 -7.59 17.60 7.64
N PHE A 430 -7.26 16.63 6.80
CA PHE A 430 -7.44 15.22 7.09
C PHE A 430 -6.54 14.77 8.26
N LEU A 431 -5.23 15.02 8.21
CA LEU A 431 -4.29 14.59 9.24
C LEU A 431 -4.50 15.31 10.58
N VAL A 432 -4.70 16.64 10.55
CA VAL A 432 -4.94 17.43 11.77
C VAL A 432 -6.23 17.00 12.45
N LEU A 433 -7.34 16.87 11.70
CA LEU A 433 -8.59 16.47 12.33
C LEU A 433 -8.54 15.03 12.85
N ASN A 434 -7.90 14.11 12.12
CA ASN A 434 -7.73 12.74 12.61
C ASN A 434 -6.91 12.72 13.91
N TRP A 435 -5.86 13.53 14.01
CA TRP A 435 -5.08 13.66 15.24
C TRP A 435 -5.93 14.21 16.39
N ILE A 436 -6.69 15.30 16.17
CA ILE A 436 -7.61 15.87 17.16
C ILE A 436 -8.61 14.81 17.62
N ILE A 437 -9.25 14.10 16.68
CA ILE A 437 -10.19 13.03 17.00
C ILE A 437 -9.52 12.00 17.91
N LEU A 438 -8.33 11.50 17.57
CA LEU A 438 -7.67 10.45 18.35
C LEU A 438 -7.27 10.90 19.75
N VAL A 439 -6.76 12.13 19.89
CA VAL A 439 -6.36 12.70 21.19
C VAL A 439 -7.57 12.91 22.09
N PHE A 440 -8.59 13.62 21.61
CA PHE A 440 -9.75 13.97 22.44
C PHE A 440 -10.69 12.80 22.72
N THR A 441 -10.62 11.74 21.90
CA THR A 441 -11.40 10.51 22.14
C THR A 441 -10.58 9.41 22.82
N LEU A 442 -9.32 9.66 23.19
CA LEU A 442 -8.41 8.64 23.75
C LEU A 442 -8.40 7.34 22.93
N GLY A 443 -8.44 7.48 21.60
CA GLY A 443 -8.47 6.35 20.65
C GLY A 443 -9.85 5.75 20.37
N PHE A 444 -10.91 6.09 21.11
CA PHE A 444 -12.28 5.62 20.80
C PHE A 444 -12.80 6.14 19.44
N GLY A 445 -12.25 7.25 18.95
CA GLY A 445 -12.55 7.85 17.65
C GLY A 445 -11.91 7.15 16.45
N TRP A 446 -11.25 6.00 16.64
CA TRP A 446 -10.66 5.22 15.55
C TRP A 446 -11.63 4.90 14.39
N PRO A 447 -12.90 4.50 14.62
CA PRO A 447 -13.85 4.26 13.53
C PRO A 447 -14.16 5.52 12.72
N TRP A 448 -14.14 6.69 13.37
CA TRP A 448 -14.33 7.97 12.68
C TRP A 448 -13.18 8.25 11.73
N VAL A 449 -11.93 8.00 12.17
CA VAL A 449 -10.74 8.11 11.33
C VAL A 449 -10.84 7.14 10.15
N LEU A 450 -11.17 5.86 10.38
CA LEU A 450 -11.33 4.87 9.30
C LEU A 450 -12.38 5.29 8.27
N HIS A 451 -13.51 5.80 8.73
CA HIS A 451 -14.59 6.26 7.87
C HIS A 451 -14.19 7.49 7.04
N ARG A 452 -13.48 8.46 7.64
CA ARG A 452 -12.91 9.61 6.91
C ARG A 452 -11.86 9.17 5.90
N THR A 453 -11.00 8.23 6.26
CA THR A 453 -9.99 7.66 5.34
C THR A 453 -10.67 7.01 4.15
N ALA A 454 -11.72 6.22 4.39
CA ALA A 454 -12.45 5.53 3.33
C ALA A 454 -13.11 6.52 2.35
N ARG A 455 -13.75 7.57 2.89
CA ARG A 455 -14.31 8.66 2.07
C ARG A 455 -13.25 9.40 1.27
N LEU A 456 -12.13 9.79 1.89
CA LEU A 456 -11.05 10.48 1.19
C LEU A 456 -10.49 9.65 0.03
N ILE A 457 -10.30 8.34 0.24
CA ILE A 457 -9.83 7.44 -0.82
C ILE A 457 -10.86 7.36 -1.95
N ALA A 458 -12.15 7.18 -1.63
CA ALA A 458 -13.23 7.11 -2.61
C ALA A 458 -13.33 8.42 -3.43
N ASP A 459 -13.36 9.56 -2.76
CA ASP A 459 -13.57 10.87 -3.38
C ASP A 459 -12.38 11.31 -4.25
N GLN A 460 -11.17 10.84 -3.93
CA GLN A 460 -9.94 11.34 -4.54
C GLN A 460 -9.24 10.34 -5.46
N LEU A 461 -9.66 9.08 -5.51
CA LEU A 461 -9.10 8.07 -6.41
C LEU A 461 -9.97 7.91 -7.65
N TRP A 462 -9.37 8.23 -8.80
CA TRP A 462 -10.00 8.17 -10.11
C TRP A 462 -9.37 7.08 -10.97
N ILE A 463 -10.21 6.38 -11.71
CA ILE A 463 -9.82 5.28 -12.60
C ILE A 463 -10.19 5.68 -14.02
N TYR A 464 -9.20 5.73 -14.91
CA TYR A 464 -9.36 6.00 -16.34
C TYR A 464 -9.14 4.72 -17.12
N GLY A 465 -9.90 4.49 -18.20
CA GLY A 465 -9.73 3.36 -19.09
C GLY A 465 -10.85 2.33 -19.02
N GLU A 466 -10.72 1.27 -19.81
CA GLU A 466 -11.74 0.23 -19.98
C GLU A 466 -11.41 -1.04 -19.19
N ILE A 467 -12.46 -1.68 -18.65
CA ILE A 467 -12.35 -3.03 -18.11
C ILE A 467 -12.24 -4.01 -19.27
N ASP A 468 -11.07 -4.62 -19.43
CA ASP A 468 -10.92 -5.75 -20.33
C ASP A 468 -11.60 -6.98 -19.71
N ALA A 469 -12.85 -7.22 -20.13
CA ALA A 469 -13.67 -8.33 -19.67
C ALA A 469 -13.05 -9.71 -19.95
N ALA A 470 -12.22 -9.83 -21.00
CA ALA A 470 -11.57 -11.10 -21.36
C ALA A 470 -10.40 -11.44 -20.43
N ALA A 471 -9.60 -10.44 -20.03
CA ALA A 471 -8.53 -10.60 -19.04
C ALA A 471 -9.09 -10.94 -17.63
N VAL A 472 -10.26 -10.39 -17.31
CA VAL A 472 -11.02 -10.63 -16.07
C VAL A 472 -11.61 -12.06 -16.05
N ALA A 473 -12.18 -12.54 -17.16
CA ALA A 473 -12.81 -13.86 -17.24
C ALA A 473 -11.83 -15.04 -17.06
N GLN A 474 -10.62 -14.96 -17.62
CA GLN A 474 -9.63 -16.06 -17.50
C GLN A 474 -9.03 -16.19 -16.09
N ALA A 475 -8.92 -15.09 -15.35
CA ALA A 475 -8.41 -15.09 -13.98
C ALA A 475 -9.28 -15.86 -12.97
N LEU A 476 -10.56 -16.05 -13.27
CA LEU A 476 -11.50 -16.80 -12.43
C LEU A 476 -11.21 -18.32 -12.45
N GLY A 477 -10.49 -18.83 -13.45
CA GLY A 477 -10.28 -20.27 -13.66
C GLY A 477 -9.03 -20.87 -13.01
N GLN A 478 -8.07 -20.08 -12.54
CA GLN A 478 -6.77 -20.61 -12.06
C GLN A 478 -6.33 -19.93 -10.77
N GLY A 479 -6.74 -20.47 -9.62
CA GLY A 479 -6.28 -20.01 -8.31
C GLY A 479 -5.18 -20.92 -7.74
N PRO A 480 -3.96 -20.42 -7.46
CA PRO A 480 -2.97 -21.19 -6.70
C PRO A 480 -3.39 -21.32 -5.23
N ALA A 481 -3.29 -22.55 -4.74
CA ALA A 481 -3.37 -22.92 -3.33
C ALA A 481 -2.01 -22.70 -2.63
N VAL A 482 -2.06 -22.73 -1.30
CA VAL A 482 -0.95 -22.71 -0.34
C VAL A 482 -0.57 -21.33 0.21
N GLY A 483 -0.46 -21.32 1.54
CA GLY A 483 -0.38 -20.15 2.39
C GLY A 483 1.03 -19.87 2.90
N GLU A 484 1.18 -18.64 3.38
CA GLU A 484 2.36 -18.21 4.12
C GLU A 484 1.88 -17.39 5.32
N GLY A 485 1.85 -18.04 6.49
CA GLY A 485 1.47 -17.43 7.78
C GLY A 485 2.63 -16.79 8.54
N LEU A 486 3.88 -17.03 8.14
CA LEU A 486 5.08 -16.62 8.89
C LEU A 486 5.32 -15.10 8.90
N LEU A 487 4.82 -14.39 7.90
CA LEU A 487 5.27 -13.04 7.59
C LEU A 487 4.22 -11.95 7.94
N ASP A 488 3.04 -12.32 8.43
CA ASP A 488 2.00 -11.37 8.89
C ASP A 488 2.33 -10.73 10.26
N LEU A 489 3.42 -11.16 10.90
CA LEU A 489 3.87 -10.67 12.21
C LEU A 489 4.22 -9.19 12.22
N PHE A 490 4.88 -8.69 11.18
CA PHE A 490 5.46 -7.35 11.22
C PHE A 490 4.60 -6.26 10.56
N ASP A 491 3.32 -6.54 10.33
CA ASP A 491 2.31 -5.51 10.06
C ASP A 491 2.06 -4.71 11.35
N THR A 492 2.88 -3.69 11.57
CA THR A 492 2.59 -2.60 12.51
C THR A 492 1.47 -1.77 11.89
N GLY A 493 0.26 -2.31 11.98
CA GLY A 493 -0.94 -1.79 11.34
C GLY A 493 -1.16 -0.32 11.62
N ILE A 494 -0.70 0.51 10.67
CA ILE A 494 -1.24 1.83 10.39
C ILE A 494 -1.63 1.75 8.91
N VAL A 495 -2.89 1.31 8.72
CA VAL A 495 -3.66 1.18 7.46
C VAL A 495 -3.16 0.11 6.48
#